data_AF-A0A7X3VV52-F1
#
_entry.id   AF-A0A7X3VV52-F1
#
_cell.length_a   1.000
_cell.length_b   1.000
_cell.length_c   1.000
_cell.angle_alpha   90.00
_cell.angle_beta   90.00
_cell.angle_gamma   90.00
#
_symmetry.space_group_name_H-M   'P 1'
#
loop_
_entity.id
_entity.type
_entity.pdbx_description
1 polymer ?
#
loop_
_entity_poly.entity_id
_entity_poly.type
_entity_poly.pdbx_seq_one_letter_code
_entity_poly.pdbx_strand_id
1 'polypeptide(L)'
;MTGSVREQPIYGIGMLVVPETSKITDSFYRLHYNFIQDRATKRKEIRRDIQARNTLLTVEEVDRMMWSTRHHEYKFSEVTRSNLQQYINILNLYFSFSSFEFHCLMLNRLDPKAGLARWENDEWAAYVHFIRILLEGRLTRSAFAIVDLQGEPKKSDVHLEDVLCSIPAVKGCLRATSDMSIYLQIVDVLLGCVQFDIKNHAGFYDSTSKRAQAKGQLTDFLKRRLGMGQEDALLPREKSFSQWNAPSRFTVWKGEW
;
A
#
# COMPACT_ATOMS: atom_id res chain seq x y z
N MET A 1 -11.75 3.63 -6.45
CA MET A 1 -12.39 4.02 -5.17
C MET A 1 -13.49 3.02 -4.78
N THR A 2 -13.25 1.71 -4.92
CA THR A 2 -14.34 0.72 -4.84
C THR A 2 -14.69 0.32 -3.41
N GLY A 3 -15.94 0.58 -3.01
CA GLY A 3 -16.52 0.20 -1.72
C GLY A 3 -17.60 1.19 -1.29
N SER A 4 -18.61 0.73 -0.53
CA SER A 4 -19.67 1.63 -0.06
C SER A 4 -19.06 2.74 0.81
N VAL A 5 -19.58 3.97 0.69
CA VAL A 5 -19.08 5.13 1.46
C VAL A 5 -19.11 4.87 2.98
N ARG A 6 -20.05 4.03 3.43
CA ARG A 6 -20.17 3.60 4.83
C ARG A 6 -19.08 2.63 5.28
N GLU A 7 -18.58 1.78 4.38
CA GLU A 7 -17.52 0.80 4.68
C GLU A 7 -16.11 1.39 4.54
N GLN A 8 -15.95 2.38 3.67
CA GLN A 8 -14.67 3.03 3.40
C GLN A 8 -14.78 4.55 3.52
N PRO A 9 -14.80 5.09 4.75
CA PRO A 9 -14.96 6.53 4.98
C PRO A 9 -13.73 7.34 4.57
N ILE A 10 -12.57 6.68 4.49
CA ILE A 10 -11.31 7.28 4.08
C ILE A 10 -10.87 6.65 2.77
N TYR A 11 -10.57 7.50 1.80
CA TYR A 11 -9.91 7.15 0.56
C TYR A 11 -8.50 7.73 0.55
N GLY A 12 -7.57 7.12 -0.16
CA GLY A 12 -6.24 7.70 -0.31
C GLY A 12 -5.59 7.30 -1.61
N ILE A 13 -4.68 8.15 -2.07
CA ILE A 13 -3.81 7.93 -3.23
C ILE A 13 -2.38 8.04 -2.73
N GLY A 14 -1.59 7.00 -2.99
CA GLY A 14 -0.18 6.96 -2.66
C GLY A 14 0.68 7.07 -3.92
N MET A 15 1.86 7.64 -3.76
CA MET A 15 2.91 7.71 -4.77
C MET A 15 4.24 7.42 -4.10
N LEU A 16 5.05 6.63 -4.80
CA LEU A 16 6.42 6.33 -4.44
C LEU A 16 7.35 6.92 -5.51
N VAL A 17 8.28 7.78 -5.09
CA VAL A 17 9.33 8.32 -5.97
C VAL A 17 10.59 7.47 -5.78
N VAL A 18 11.04 6.88 -6.88
CA VAL A 18 12.20 5.96 -6.92
C VAL A 18 13.26 6.51 -7.87
N PRO A 19 14.34 7.13 -7.36
CA PRO A 19 15.38 7.69 -8.21
C PRO A 19 16.23 6.63 -8.95
N GLU A 20 16.45 5.46 -8.35
CA GLU A 20 17.26 4.37 -8.92
C GLU A 20 16.49 3.05 -8.78
N THR A 21 16.06 2.46 -9.90
CA THR A 21 15.17 1.28 -9.92
C THR A 21 15.91 -0.06 -9.93
N SER A 22 17.14 -0.12 -10.45
CA SER A 22 17.88 -1.37 -10.63
C SER A 22 18.15 -2.09 -9.30
N LYS A 23 18.74 -1.39 -8.33
CA LYS A 23 19.15 -1.97 -7.04
C LYS A 23 17.97 -2.48 -6.21
N ILE A 24 16.86 -1.77 -6.25
CA ILE A 24 15.66 -2.16 -5.51
C ILE A 24 15.00 -3.36 -6.16
N THR A 25 14.83 -3.36 -7.49
CA THR A 25 14.23 -4.48 -8.21
C THR A 25 14.96 -5.78 -7.90
N ASP A 26 16.29 -5.79 -7.95
CA ASP A 26 17.09 -6.96 -7.59
C ASP A 26 16.91 -7.40 -6.13
N SER A 27 16.94 -6.44 -5.20
CA SER A 27 16.80 -6.73 -3.77
C SER A 27 15.42 -7.29 -3.43
N PHE A 28 14.36 -6.77 -4.06
CA PHE A 28 13.01 -7.28 -3.89
C PHE A 28 12.81 -8.65 -4.52
N TYR A 29 13.37 -8.89 -5.71
CA TYR A 29 13.32 -10.22 -6.32
C TYR A 29 14.01 -11.26 -5.44
N ARG A 30 15.15 -10.93 -4.82
CA ARG A 30 15.81 -11.81 -3.85
C ARG A 30 14.93 -12.09 -2.63
N LEU A 31 14.33 -11.04 -2.04
CA LEU A 31 13.43 -11.18 -0.89
C LEU A 31 12.23 -12.08 -1.24
N HIS A 32 11.62 -11.84 -2.40
CA HIS A 32 10.48 -12.61 -2.88
C HIS A 32 10.84 -14.07 -3.17
N TYR A 33 12.00 -14.30 -3.79
CA TYR A 33 12.49 -15.64 -4.08
C TYR A 33 12.79 -16.43 -2.81
N ASN A 34 13.48 -15.83 -1.84
CA ASN A 34 13.75 -16.43 -0.54
C ASN A 34 12.44 -16.83 0.16
N PHE A 35 11.43 -15.95 0.08
CA PHE A 35 10.12 -16.24 0.64
C PHE A 35 9.42 -17.43 -0.02
N ILE A 36 9.46 -17.53 -1.36
CA ILE A 36 8.92 -18.69 -2.08
C ILE A 36 9.67 -19.96 -1.68
N GLN A 37 11.00 -19.90 -1.56
CA GLN A 37 11.81 -21.03 -1.14
C GLN A 37 11.46 -21.48 0.28
N ASP A 38 11.32 -20.55 1.23
CA ASP A 38 10.91 -20.87 2.61
C ASP A 38 9.55 -21.55 2.67
N ARG A 39 8.57 -21.07 1.88
CA ARG A 39 7.26 -21.71 1.77
C ARG A 39 7.37 -23.12 1.18
N ALA A 40 8.17 -23.30 0.14
CA ALA A 40 8.39 -24.60 -0.47
C ALA A 40 9.06 -25.58 0.51
N THR A 41 10.01 -25.11 1.32
CA THR A 41 10.68 -25.90 2.37
C THR A 41 9.70 -26.30 3.46
N LYS A 42 8.95 -25.36 4.03
CA LYS A 42 7.91 -25.65 5.04
C LYS A 42 6.85 -26.62 4.53
N ARG A 43 6.45 -26.51 3.26
CA ARG A 43 5.52 -27.44 2.62
C ARG A 43 6.11 -28.84 2.50
N LYS A 44 7.41 -28.97 2.21
CA LYS A 44 8.11 -30.27 2.18
C LYS A 44 8.21 -30.88 3.58
N GLU A 45 8.50 -30.10 4.60
CA GLU A 45 8.55 -30.53 6.00
C GLU A 45 7.18 -31.07 6.45
N ILE A 46 6.11 -30.29 6.22
CA ILE A 46 4.74 -30.71 6.52
C ILE A 46 4.41 -32.03 5.82
N ARG A 47 4.73 -32.17 4.53
CA ARG A 47 4.50 -33.42 3.79
C ARG A 47 5.24 -34.62 4.39
N ARG A 48 6.50 -34.44 4.80
CA ARG A 48 7.30 -35.50 5.44
C ARG A 48 6.69 -35.91 6.77
N ASP A 49 6.31 -34.93 7.58
CA ASP A 49 5.67 -35.16 8.87
C ASP A 49 4.34 -35.91 8.73
N ILE A 50 3.51 -35.53 7.76
CA ILE A 50 2.24 -36.21 7.47
C ILE A 50 2.48 -37.67 7.11
N GLN A 51 3.44 -37.93 6.22
CA GLN A 51 3.80 -39.29 5.81
C GLN A 51 4.31 -40.13 6.98
N ALA A 52 5.03 -39.51 7.92
CA ALA A 52 5.55 -40.19 9.11
C ALA A 52 4.47 -40.48 10.17
N ARG A 53 3.47 -39.59 10.34
CA ARG A 53 2.46 -39.72 11.40
C ARG A 53 1.32 -40.68 11.04
N ASN A 54 1.05 -40.92 9.76
CA ASN A 54 -0.09 -41.74 9.29
C ASN A 54 -1.44 -41.32 9.92
N THR A 55 -1.64 -40.02 10.15
CA THR A 55 -2.86 -39.43 10.73
C THR A 55 -3.59 -38.57 9.72
N LEU A 56 -4.88 -38.32 9.99
CA LEU A 56 -5.67 -37.33 9.24
C LEU A 56 -5.06 -35.93 9.39
N LEU A 57 -5.12 -35.15 8.31
CA LEU A 57 -4.62 -33.78 8.27
C LEU A 57 -5.50 -32.86 9.11
N THR A 58 -4.86 -31.96 9.86
CA THR A 58 -5.57 -30.81 10.43
C THR A 58 -5.92 -29.81 9.33
N VAL A 59 -6.96 -29.00 9.54
CA VAL A 59 -7.35 -27.93 8.61
C VAL A 59 -6.21 -26.95 8.36
N GLU A 60 -5.41 -26.65 9.38
CA GLU A 60 -4.23 -25.78 9.26
C GLU A 60 -3.12 -26.38 8.38
N GLU A 61 -2.89 -27.69 8.46
CA GLU A 61 -1.91 -28.38 7.60
C GLU A 61 -2.38 -28.41 6.15
N VAL A 62 -3.68 -28.62 5.90
CA VAL A 62 -4.27 -28.52 4.56
C VAL A 62 -4.10 -27.11 4.00
N ASP A 63 -4.44 -26.07 4.77
CA ASP A 63 -4.28 -24.67 4.35
C ASP A 63 -2.83 -24.37 3.96
N ARG A 64 -1.86 -24.76 4.80
CA ARG A 64 -0.42 -24.58 4.51
C ARG A 64 0.04 -25.35 3.28
N MET A 65 -0.53 -26.53 3.00
CA MET A 65 -0.22 -27.29 1.79
C MET A 65 -0.80 -26.67 0.52
N MET A 66 -1.88 -25.90 0.65
CA MET A 66 -2.57 -25.19 -0.43
C MET A 66 -1.98 -23.81 -0.72
N TRP A 67 -1.05 -23.32 0.11
CA TRP A 67 -0.34 -22.07 -0.17
C TRP A 67 0.28 -22.06 -1.56
N SER A 68 -0.12 -21.06 -2.36
CA SER A 68 0.50 -20.81 -3.65
C SER A 68 1.99 -20.54 -3.46
N THR A 69 2.78 -21.22 -4.30
CA THR A 69 4.24 -21.05 -4.40
C THR A 69 4.63 -20.36 -5.71
N ARG A 70 3.66 -19.93 -6.52
CA ARG A 70 3.89 -19.40 -7.86
C ARG A 70 3.92 -17.88 -7.90
N HIS A 71 2.95 -17.24 -7.22
CA HIS A 71 2.85 -15.78 -7.16
C HIS A 71 2.38 -15.36 -5.77
N HIS A 72 3.08 -14.40 -5.17
CA HIS A 72 2.63 -13.74 -3.95
C HIS A 72 2.64 -12.24 -4.18
N GLU A 73 1.47 -11.65 -4.05
CA GLU A 73 1.27 -10.22 -4.12
C GLU A 73 1.19 -9.66 -2.70
N TYR A 74 1.87 -8.56 -2.42
CA TYR A 74 1.81 -7.92 -1.12
C TYR A 74 0.69 -6.88 -1.12
N LYS A 75 -0.35 -7.13 -0.32
CA LYS A 75 -1.47 -6.22 -0.11
C LYS A 75 -1.66 -5.98 1.38
N PHE A 76 -1.80 -4.72 1.79
CA PHE A 76 -2.09 -4.38 3.18
C PHE A 76 -3.36 -5.08 3.69
N SER A 77 -4.36 -5.24 2.81
CA SER A 77 -5.59 -5.94 3.14
C SER A 77 -5.30 -7.36 3.65
N GLU A 78 -4.31 -8.06 3.08
CA GLU A 78 -3.90 -9.45 3.35
C GLU A 78 -2.94 -9.63 4.54
N VAL A 79 -2.60 -8.55 5.27
CA VAL A 79 -1.78 -8.66 6.47
C VAL A 79 -2.52 -9.47 7.55
N THR A 80 -1.81 -10.45 8.09
CA THR A 80 -2.23 -11.37 9.15
C THR A 80 -1.07 -11.64 10.10
N ARG A 81 -1.32 -12.29 11.23
CA ARG A 81 -0.25 -12.66 12.17
C ARG A 81 0.80 -13.60 11.56
N SER A 82 0.38 -14.49 10.66
CA SER A 82 1.27 -15.52 10.09
C SER A 82 2.21 -14.98 8.99
N ASN A 83 1.85 -13.86 8.36
CA ASN A 83 2.65 -13.24 7.29
C ASN A 83 3.25 -11.88 7.67
N LEU A 84 2.94 -11.34 8.86
CA LEU A 84 3.40 -10.02 9.31
C LEU A 84 4.91 -9.78 9.11
N GLN A 85 5.74 -10.76 9.44
CA GLN A 85 7.20 -10.62 9.30
C GLN A 85 7.62 -10.38 7.85
N GLN A 86 6.90 -10.92 6.86
CA GLN A 86 7.20 -10.69 5.44
C GLN A 86 6.96 -9.23 5.06
N TYR A 87 5.86 -8.65 5.53
CA TYR A 87 5.55 -7.23 5.32
C TYR A 87 6.59 -6.34 6.03
N ILE A 88 7.02 -6.71 7.25
CA ILE A 88 8.11 -6.02 7.96
C ILE A 88 9.42 -6.09 7.14
N ASN A 89 9.75 -7.24 6.54
CA ASN A 89 10.96 -7.38 5.73
C ASN A 89 10.92 -6.48 4.48
N ILE A 90 9.76 -6.35 3.84
CA ILE A 90 9.55 -5.43 2.72
C ILE A 90 9.76 -3.98 3.15
N LEU A 91 9.14 -3.57 4.26
CA LEU A 91 9.30 -2.21 4.74
C LEU A 91 10.73 -1.92 5.21
N ASN A 92 11.42 -2.90 5.79
CA ASN A 92 12.85 -2.79 6.08
C ASN A 92 13.67 -2.54 4.82
N LEU A 93 13.38 -3.27 3.73
CA LEU A 93 14.04 -3.08 2.45
C LEU A 93 13.72 -1.70 1.85
N TYR A 94 12.47 -1.27 1.86
CA TYR A 94 12.08 0.10 1.48
C TYR A 94 12.91 1.15 2.23
N PHE A 95 12.96 1.05 3.57
CA PHE A 95 13.70 1.98 4.42
C PHE A 95 15.22 1.83 4.38
N SER A 96 15.76 0.85 3.65
CA SER A 96 17.19 0.77 3.37
C SER A 96 17.64 1.76 2.29
N PHE A 97 16.69 2.35 1.56
CA PHE A 97 16.94 3.35 0.53
C PHE A 97 16.50 4.74 1.02
N SER A 98 17.47 5.55 1.45
CA SER A 98 17.21 6.92 1.94
C SER A 98 16.73 7.89 0.86
N SER A 99 17.01 7.58 -0.41
CA SER A 99 16.60 8.37 -1.56
C SER A 99 15.13 8.19 -1.94
N PHE A 100 14.39 7.32 -1.25
CA PHE A 100 13.00 7.06 -1.56
C PHE A 100 12.10 8.10 -0.91
N GLU A 101 11.03 8.44 -1.62
CA GLU A 101 10.02 9.34 -1.10
C GLU A 101 8.63 8.71 -1.25
N PHE A 102 7.91 8.57 -0.14
CA PHE A 102 6.50 8.21 -0.14
C PHE A 102 5.63 9.42 0.16
N HIS A 103 4.62 9.60 -0.67
CA HIS A 103 3.70 10.72 -0.64
C HIS A 103 2.29 10.16 -0.74
N CYS A 104 1.40 10.50 0.20
CA CYS A 104 0.00 10.14 0.04
C CYS A 104 -0.98 11.25 0.38
N LEU A 105 -2.03 11.34 -0.42
CA LEU A 105 -3.16 12.24 -0.22
C LEU A 105 -4.35 11.44 0.31
N MET A 106 -4.91 11.88 1.42
CA MET A 106 -6.01 11.24 2.14
C MET A 106 -7.27 12.08 2.02
N LEU A 107 -8.36 11.47 1.59
CA LEU A 107 -9.68 12.08 1.48
C LEU A 107 -10.61 11.46 2.49
N ASN A 108 -11.35 12.31 3.20
CA ASN A 108 -12.51 11.88 3.95
C ASN A 108 -13.73 11.89 3.01
N ARG A 109 -14.22 10.71 2.61
CA ARG A 109 -15.42 10.59 1.74
C ARG A 109 -16.69 11.04 2.44
N LEU A 110 -16.69 11.09 3.77
CA LEU A 110 -17.82 11.57 4.56
C LEU A 110 -17.83 13.10 4.71
N ASP A 111 -16.77 13.79 4.31
CA ASP A 111 -16.72 15.25 4.38
C ASP A 111 -17.61 15.85 3.27
N PRO A 112 -18.66 16.62 3.60
CA PRO A 112 -19.54 17.22 2.59
C PRO A 112 -18.81 18.24 1.69
N LYS A 113 -17.71 18.83 2.17
CA LYS A 113 -16.95 19.86 1.44
C LYS A 113 -15.80 19.26 0.63
N ALA A 114 -15.17 18.20 1.12
CA ALA A 114 -13.98 17.61 0.51
C ALA A 114 -14.21 16.22 -0.12
N GLY A 115 -15.37 15.59 0.14
CA GLY A 115 -15.74 14.26 -0.32
C GLY A 115 -16.12 14.19 -1.80
N LEU A 116 -16.72 13.06 -2.21
CA LEU A 116 -17.06 12.81 -3.62
C LEU A 116 -18.24 13.63 -4.14
N ALA A 117 -19.05 14.21 -3.25
CA ALA A 117 -20.22 14.99 -3.65
C ALA A 117 -19.87 16.18 -4.56
N ARG A 118 -18.71 16.82 -4.37
CA ARG A 118 -18.22 17.92 -5.22
C ARG A 118 -17.82 17.48 -6.63
N TRP A 119 -17.63 16.18 -6.83
CA TRP A 119 -17.31 15.55 -8.12
C TRP A 119 -18.55 14.95 -8.77
N GLU A 120 -19.75 15.32 -8.33
CA GLU A 120 -21.01 14.69 -8.78
C GLU A 120 -21.01 13.17 -8.53
N ASN A 121 -20.21 12.70 -7.56
CA ASN A 121 -19.90 11.29 -7.30
C ASN A 121 -19.14 10.58 -8.43
N ASP A 122 -18.49 11.31 -9.33
CA ASP A 122 -17.53 10.79 -10.29
C ASP A 122 -16.20 10.46 -9.59
N GLU A 123 -16.09 9.22 -9.15
CA GLU A 123 -14.89 8.66 -8.53
C GLU A 123 -13.68 8.65 -9.47
N TRP A 124 -13.90 8.52 -10.78
CA TRP A 124 -12.83 8.47 -11.75
C TRP A 124 -12.22 9.85 -11.96
N ALA A 125 -13.05 10.87 -12.18
CA ALA A 125 -12.59 12.26 -12.30
C ALA A 125 -11.84 12.70 -11.04
N ALA A 126 -12.39 12.37 -9.86
CA ALA A 126 -11.73 12.63 -8.59
C ALA A 126 -10.36 11.94 -8.50
N TYR A 127 -10.28 10.65 -8.83
CA TYR A 127 -9.03 9.89 -8.84
C TYR A 127 -7.96 10.51 -9.74
N VAL A 128 -8.31 10.82 -11.00
CA VAL A 128 -7.41 11.44 -11.97
C VAL A 128 -6.91 12.79 -11.47
N HIS A 129 -7.80 13.61 -10.91
CA HIS A 129 -7.45 14.92 -10.36
C HIS A 129 -6.44 14.82 -9.20
N PHE A 130 -6.67 13.91 -8.25
CA PHE A 130 -5.77 13.80 -7.09
C PHE A 130 -4.41 13.20 -7.43
N ILE A 131 -4.33 12.29 -8.41
CA ILE A 131 -3.04 11.85 -8.92
C ILE A 131 -2.27 13.03 -9.51
N ARG A 132 -2.94 13.86 -10.33
CA ARG A 132 -2.32 15.05 -10.91
C ARG A 132 -1.76 15.98 -9.83
N ILE A 133 -2.55 16.30 -8.79
CA ILE A 133 -2.08 17.10 -7.65
C ILE A 133 -0.83 16.49 -7.01
N LEU A 134 -0.85 15.18 -6.78
CA LEU A 134 0.25 14.49 -6.12
C LEU A 134 1.54 14.55 -6.94
N LEU A 135 1.43 14.38 -8.27
CA LEU A 135 2.57 14.45 -9.20
C LEU A 135 3.09 15.88 -9.35
N GLU A 136 2.23 16.86 -9.62
CA GLU A 136 2.62 18.27 -9.78
C GLU A 136 3.25 18.84 -8.50
N GLY A 137 2.78 18.43 -7.32
CA GLY A 137 3.29 18.92 -6.04
C GLY A 137 4.58 18.27 -5.55
N ARG A 138 5.03 17.15 -6.16
CA ARG A 138 6.13 16.32 -5.61
C ARG A 138 7.19 15.90 -6.61
N LEU A 139 6.88 15.82 -7.90
CA LEU A 139 7.91 15.54 -8.90
C LEU A 139 8.83 16.75 -9.06
N THR A 140 10.02 16.66 -8.47
CA THR A 140 11.09 17.66 -8.62
C THR A 140 11.97 17.41 -9.85
N ARG A 141 11.84 16.24 -10.48
CA ARG A 141 12.63 15.79 -11.63
C ARG A 141 11.72 15.10 -12.64
N SER A 142 12.22 15.00 -13.87
CA SER A 142 11.55 14.23 -14.91
C SER A 142 11.45 12.76 -14.51
N ALA A 143 10.27 12.16 -14.66
CA ALA A 143 9.98 10.80 -14.25
C ALA A 143 9.10 10.07 -15.26
N PHE A 144 9.15 8.75 -15.24
CA PHE A 144 8.19 7.89 -15.90
C PHE A 144 7.19 7.40 -14.84
N ALA A 145 5.90 7.60 -15.07
CA ALA A 145 4.86 7.25 -14.12
C ALA A 145 4.40 5.80 -14.31
N ILE A 146 4.49 4.98 -13.27
CA ILE A 146 3.83 3.67 -13.24
C ILE A 146 2.60 3.82 -12.35
N VAL A 147 1.43 3.60 -12.93
CA VAL A 147 0.15 3.74 -12.26
C VAL A 147 -0.58 2.42 -12.24
N ASP A 148 -1.32 2.18 -11.16
CA ASP A 148 -2.13 0.99 -11.01
C ASP A 148 -3.24 0.94 -12.07
N LEU A 149 -3.51 -0.25 -12.61
CA LEU A 149 -4.55 -0.47 -13.61
C LEU A 149 -5.93 -0.40 -12.94
N GLN A 150 -6.40 0.82 -12.71
CA GLN A 150 -7.75 1.09 -12.25
C GLN A 150 -8.74 1.01 -13.41
N GLY A 151 -9.96 0.52 -13.14
CA GLY A 151 -11.03 0.43 -14.13
C GLY A 151 -11.49 1.81 -14.56
N GLU A 152 -11.32 2.12 -15.84
CA GLU A 152 -11.79 3.37 -16.44
C GLU A 152 -13.24 3.22 -16.92
N PRO A 153 -14.14 4.17 -16.61
CA PRO A 153 -15.51 4.14 -17.11
C PRO A 153 -15.55 4.21 -18.64
N LYS A 154 -16.35 3.35 -19.29
CA LYS A 154 -16.46 3.28 -20.77
C LYS A 154 -16.84 4.59 -21.48
N LYS A 155 -17.43 5.54 -20.76
CA LYS A 155 -17.89 6.83 -21.29
C LYS A 155 -17.13 8.01 -20.65
N SER A 156 -15.96 7.77 -20.07
CA SER A 156 -15.18 8.87 -19.52
C SER A 156 -14.55 9.68 -20.64
N ASP A 157 -14.69 10.99 -20.57
CA ASP A 157 -13.98 11.94 -21.44
C ASP A 157 -12.58 12.27 -20.89
N VAL A 158 -12.21 11.69 -19.73
CA VAL A 158 -10.94 11.94 -19.05
C VAL A 158 -10.10 10.66 -19.05
N HIS A 159 -9.13 10.60 -19.94
CA HIS A 159 -8.15 9.51 -19.97
C HIS A 159 -7.00 9.82 -19.02
N LEU A 160 -6.66 8.86 -18.16
CA LEU A 160 -5.62 9.04 -17.14
C LEU A 160 -4.29 9.37 -17.82
N GLU A 161 -3.90 8.60 -18.82
CA GLU A 161 -2.64 8.70 -19.55
C GLU A 161 -2.44 10.10 -20.16
N ASP A 162 -3.48 10.67 -20.75
CA ASP A 162 -3.46 12.02 -21.33
C ASP A 162 -3.21 13.07 -20.24
N VAL A 163 -3.91 12.96 -19.11
CA VAL A 163 -3.72 13.86 -17.97
C VAL A 163 -2.30 13.74 -17.40
N LEU A 164 -1.78 12.52 -17.23
CA LEU A 164 -0.43 12.31 -16.70
C LEU A 164 0.63 12.87 -17.65
N CYS A 165 0.52 12.58 -18.95
CA CYS A 165 1.49 13.03 -19.95
C CYS A 165 1.40 14.54 -20.21
N SER A 166 0.32 15.21 -19.80
CA SER A 166 0.23 16.68 -19.83
C SER A 166 1.11 17.37 -18.78
N ILE A 167 1.55 16.64 -17.75
CA ILE A 167 2.41 17.17 -16.67
C ILE A 167 3.86 17.28 -17.20
N PRO A 168 4.50 18.47 -17.21
CA PRO A 168 5.83 18.65 -17.84
C PRO A 168 6.94 17.73 -17.32
N ALA A 169 6.86 17.35 -16.05
CA ALA A 169 7.79 16.45 -15.38
C ALA A 169 7.54 14.96 -15.71
N VAL A 170 6.40 14.59 -16.30
CA VAL A 170 6.10 13.21 -16.67
C VAL A 170 6.53 13.00 -18.12
N LYS A 171 7.46 12.06 -18.35
CA LYS A 171 7.98 11.76 -19.71
C LYS A 171 7.29 10.58 -20.38
N GLY A 172 6.42 9.91 -19.65
CA GLY A 172 5.59 8.82 -20.12
C GLY A 172 4.89 8.17 -18.94
N CYS A 173 3.86 7.39 -19.23
CA CYS A 173 3.16 6.62 -18.23
C CYS A 173 2.91 5.19 -18.69
N LEU A 174 2.80 4.28 -17.73
CA LEU A 174 2.41 2.89 -17.92
C LEU A 174 1.36 2.53 -16.88
N ARG A 175 0.26 1.96 -17.33
CA ARG A 175 -0.68 1.26 -16.45
C ARG A 175 -0.23 -0.17 -16.29
N ALA A 176 -0.11 -0.61 -15.05
CA ALA A 176 0.28 -1.97 -14.70
C ALA A 176 -0.66 -2.50 -13.63
N THR A 177 -0.99 -3.79 -13.68
CA THR A 177 -1.64 -4.44 -12.55
C THR A 177 -0.67 -4.48 -11.37
N SER A 178 -1.21 -4.43 -10.14
CA SER A 178 -0.40 -4.40 -8.92
C SER A 178 0.53 -5.61 -8.77
N ASP A 179 0.19 -6.77 -9.32
CA ASP A 179 1.06 -7.96 -9.34
C ASP A 179 2.25 -7.85 -10.31
N MET A 180 2.21 -6.94 -11.30
CA MET A 180 3.30 -6.70 -12.25
C MET A 180 4.37 -5.73 -11.72
N SER A 181 4.09 -4.99 -10.64
CA SER A 181 5.00 -3.97 -10.12
C SER A 181 5.13 -4.03 -8.61
N ILE A 182 6.32 -4.39 -8.13
CA ILE A 182 6.63 -4.38 -6.70
C ILE A 182 6.50 -2.97 -6.09
N TYR A 183 6.72 -1.92 -6.88
CA TYR A 183 6.55 -0.54 -6.44
C TYR A 183 5.09 -0.22 -6.09
N LEU A 184 4.15 -0.70 -6.91
CA LEU A 184 2.71 -0.54 -6.64
C LEU A 184 2.32 -1.29 -5.36
N GLN A 185 2.91 -2.46 -5.11
CA GLN A 185 2.68 -3.23 -3.88
C GLN A 185 3.25 -2.53 -2.64
N ILE A 186 4.44 -1.92 -2.73
CA ILE A 186 5.00 -1.10 -1.64
C ILE A 186 4.07 0.10 -1.35
N VAL A 187 3.57 0.76 -2.39
CA VAL A 187 2.59 1.85 -2.25
C VAL A 187 1.34 1.35 -1.55
N ASP A 188 0.78 0.19 -1.91
CA ASP A 188 -0.39 -0.40 -1.26
C ASP A 188 -0.14 -0.64 0.24
N VAL A 189 1.01 -1.23 0.59
CA VAL A 189 1.38 -1.49 1.99
C VAL A 189 1.50 -0.20 2.79
N LEU A 190 2.24 0.79 2.29
CA LEU A 190 2.45 2.07 2.97
C LEU A 190 1.15 2.87 3.09
N LEU A 191 0.37 2.97 2.01
CA LEU A 191 -0.94 3.64 2.00
C LEU A 191 -1.91 2.96 2.95
N GLY A 192 -1.91 1.62 2.97
CA GLY A 192 -2.72 0.82 3.87
C GLY A 192 -2.40 1.05 5.34
N CYS A 193 -1.12 1.21 5.70
CA CYS A 193 -0.73 1.63 7.05
C CYS A 193 -1.29 3.00 7.43
N VAL A 194 -1.21 3.99 6.53
CA VAL A 194 -1.76 5.34 6.78
C VAL A 194 -3.29 5.28 6.96
N GLN A 195 -3.98 4.59 6.06
CA GLN A 195 -5.43 4.40 6.14
C GLN A 195 -5.85 3.66 7.40
N PHE A 196 -5.10 2.63 7.79
CA PHE A 196 -5.35 1.88 9.02
C PHE A 196 -5.17 2.78 10.24
N ASP A 197 -4.08 3.54 10.30
CA ASP A 197 -3.81 4.43 11.43
C ASP A 197 -4.92 5.46 11.64
N ILE A 198 -5.36 6.13 10.58
CA ILE A 198 -6.46 7.11 10.62
C ILE A 198 -7.75 6.45 11.11
N LYS A 199 -8.10 5.28 10.55
CA LYS A 199 -9.31 4.54 10.92
C LYS A 199 -9.25 4.00 12.35
N ASN A 200 -8.07 3.55 12.80
CA ASN A 200 -7.87 3.03 14.15
C ASN A 200 -8.06 4.13 15.19
N HIS A 201 -7.46 5.30 14.99
CA HIS A 201 -7.68 6.46 15.85
C HIS A 201 -9.12 6.97 15.85
N ALA A 202 -9.90 6.65 14.82
CA ALA A 202 -11.33 6.96 14.74
C ALA A 202 -12.24 5.84 15.27
N GLY A 203 -11.67 4.74 15.81
CA GLY A 203 -12.43 3.67 16.45
C GLY A 203 -13.11 2.70 15.49
N PHE A 204 -12.68 2.62 14.23
CA PHE A 204 -13.30 1.74 13.23
C PHE A 204 -12.93 0.26 13.37
N TYR A 205 -11.96 -0.09 14.21
CA TYR A 205 -11.49 -1.47 14.37
C TYR A 205 -11.77 -2.00 15.77
N ASP A 206 -12.20 -3.27 15.80
CA ASP A 206 -12.30 -4.05 17.02
C ASP A 206 -10.90 -4.45 17.51
N SER A 207 -10.56 -4.04 18.75
CA SER A 207 -9.28 -4.31 19.40
C SER A 207 -9.03 -5.80 19.63
N THR A 208 -10.07 -6.64 19.64
CA THR A 208 -9.95 -8.10 19.80
C THR A 208 -9.62 -8.81 18.49
N SER A 209 -9.78 -8.14 17.33
CA SER A 209 -9.52 -8.72 16.02
C SER A 209 -8.03 -9.03 15.84
N LYS A 210 -7.69 -10.31 15.72
CA LYS A 210 -6.32 -10.77 15.46
C LYS A 210 -5.72 -10.16 14.19
N ARG A 211 -6.56 -9.87 13.19
CA ARG A 211 -6.15 -9.23 11.92
C ARG A 211 -5.89 -7.74 12.11
N ALA A 212 -6.75 -7.03 12.86
CA ALA A 212 -6.53 -5.63 13.19
C ALA A 212 -5.24 -5.46 14.00
N GLN A 213 -4.98 -6.35 14.96
CA GLN A 213 -3.75 -6.34 15.75
C GLN A 213 -2.49 -6.54 14.89
N ALA A 214 -2.51 -7.46 13.91
CA ALA A 214 -1.38 -7.64 12.99
C ALA A 214 -1.11 -6.39 12.13
N LYS A 215 -2.19 -5.75 11.63
CA LYS A 215 -2.11 -4.48 10.90
C LYS A 215 -1.60 -3.33 11.77
N GLY A 216 -2.03 -3.28 13.03
CA GLY A 216 -1.51 -2.36 14.04
C GLY A 216 -0.02 -2.54 14.26
N GLN A 217 0.45 -3.77 14.47
CA GLN A 217 1.89 -4.07 14.63
C GLN A 217 2.73 -3.63 13.42
N LEU A 218 2.23 -3.83 12.19
CA LEU A 218 2.89 -3.35 10.98
C LEU A 218 2.93 -1.81 10.91
N THR A 219 1.84 -1.16 11.31
CA THR A 219 1.72 0.30 11.35
C THR A 219 2.62 0.91 12.42
N ASP A 220 2.71 0.29 13.60
CA ASP A 220 3.64 0.69 14.66
C ASP A 220 5.09 0.52 14.23
N PHE A 221 5.40 -0.53 13.47
CA PHE A 221 6.70 -0.70 12.87
C PHE A 221 7.00 0.48 11.92
N LEU A 222 6.07 0.86 11.05
CA LEU A 222 6.21 2.03 10.18
C LEU A 222 6.48 3.30 10.99
N LYS A 223 5.65 3.60 12.00
CA LYS A 223 5.82 4.76 12.90
C LYS A 223 7.20 4.81 13.55
N ARG A 224 7.66 3.68 14.10
CA ARG A 224 9.01 3.60 14.70
C ARG A 224 10.11 3.90 13.69
N ARG A 225 9.99 3.43 12.44
CA ARG A 225 10.95 3.76 11.38
C ARG A 225 10.93 5.24 11.03
N LEU A 226 9.79 5.92 11.15
CA LEU A 226 9.64 7.37 10.98
C LEU A 226 10.05 8.19 12.22
N GLY A 227 10.52 7.55 13.30
CA GLY A 227 10.89 8.21 14.55
C GLY A 227 9.70 8.65 15.40
N MET A 228 8.52 8.06 15.18
CA MET A 228 7.28 8.38 15.89
C MET A 228 7.00 7.41 17.04
N GLY A 229 6.31 7.90 18.06
CA GLY A 229 5.70 7.09 19.11
C GLY A 229 4.49 6.28 18.61
N GLN A 230 4.04 5.30 19.40
CA GLN A 230 2.89 4.45 19.03
C GLN A 230 1.58 5.24 18.98
N GLU A 231 1.41 6.19 19.92
CA GLU A 231 0.23 7.05 20.04
C GLU A 231 0.21 8.21 19.03
N ASP A 232 1.32 8.45 18.32
CA ASP A 232 1.37 9.51 17.32
C ASP A 232 0.59 9.09 16.07
N ALA A 233 -0.31 9.95 15.59
CA ALA A 233 -1.02 9.72 14.34
C ALA A 233 -0.14 10.06 13.12
N LEU A 234 -0.16 9.21 12.09
CA LEU A 234 0.43 9.47 10.76
C LEU A 234 -0.27 10.61 10.02
N LEU A 235 -1.46 11.02 10.48
CA LEU A 235 -2.07 12.29 10.11
C LEU A 235 -2.89 12.77 11.32
N PRO A 236 -2.36 13.70 12.13
CA PRO A 236 -3.10 14.22 13.28
C PRO A 236 -4.41 14.87 12.84
N ARG A 237 -5.49 14.68 13.60
CA ARG A 237 -6.84 15.18 13.25
C ARG A 237 -6.88 16.70 12.97
N GLU A 238 -6.01 17.46 13.64
CA GLU A 238 -5.94 18.92 13.53
C GLU A 238 -4.99 19.42 12.42
N LYS A 239 -4.30 18.51 11.73
CA LYS A 239 -3.34 18.88 10.68
C LYS A 239 -3.82 18.42 9.32
N SER A 240 -3.68 19.30 8.33
CA SER A 240 -3.91 18.98 6.93
C SER A 240 -2.67 18.37 6.25
N PHE A 241 -1.53 18.35 6.95
CA PHE A 241 -0.26 17.89 6.42
C PHE A 241 0.66 17.36 7.52
N SER A 242 1.43 16.32 7.21
CA SER A 242 2.56 15.85 8.02
C SER A 242 3.70 15.35 7.14
N GLN A 243 4.94 15.60 7.58
CA GLN A 243 6.17 15.22 6.88
C GLN A 243 7.21 14.69 7.86
N TRP A 244 7.89 13.62 7.44
CA TRP A 244 9.04 13.02 8.13
C TRP A 244 10.16 12.80 7.12
N ASN A 245 11.42 12.99 7.56
CA ASN A 245 12.59 12.92 6.69
C ASN A 245 13.54 11.76 7.04
N ALA A 246 13.15 10.86 7.96
CA ALA A 246 14.01 9.78 8.44
C ALA A 246 13.30 8.42 8.35
N PRO A 247 13.97 7.36 7.84
CA PRO A 247 15.17 7.37 7.00
C PRO A 247 14.87 7.70 5.53
N SER A 248 13.60 7.82 5.16
CA SER A 248 13.11 8.18 3.81
C SER A 248 12.09 9.31 3.97
N ARG A 249 11.88 10.11 2.91
CA ARG A 249 10.87 11.17 3.00
C ARG A 249 9.48 10.53 3.00
N PHE A 250 8.69 10.81 4.02
CA PHE A 250 7.33 10.31 4.16
C PHE A 250 6.41 11.49 4.38
N THR A 251 5.31 11.54 3.66
CA THR A 251 4.42 12.70 3.72
C THR A 251 2.98 12.28 3.51
N VAL A 252 2.12 12.87 4.33
CA VAL A 252 0.68 12.58 4.34
C VAL A 252 -0.07 13.91 4.31
N TRP A 253 -0.98 14.08 3.37
CA TRP A 253 -1.89 15.23 3.30
C TRP A 253 -3.31 14.79 3.54
N LYS A 254 -4.09 15.66 4.19
CA LYS A 254 -5.53 15.68 4.06
C LYS A 254 -5.86 16.48 2.81
N GLY A 255 -6.73 15.95 1.95
CA GLY A 255 -7.25 16.73 0.83
C GLY A 255 -8.24 17.77 1.36
N GLU A 256 -7.74 18.97 1.65
CA GLU A 256 -8.54 20.15 1.95
C GLU A 256 -8.43 21.07 0.74
N TRP A 257 -9.44 21.03 -0.13
CA TRP A 257 -9.48 21.82 -1.35
C TRP A 257 -10.93 22.18 -1.63
#